data_AF-A0A0H3X0P7-F1
#
_entry.id   AF-A0A0H3X0P7-F1
#
_cell.length_a   1.000
_cell.length_b   1.000
_cell.length_c   1.000
_cell.angle_alpha   90.00
_cell.angle_beta   90.00
_cell.angle_gamma   90.00
#
_symmetry.space_group_name_H-M   'P 1'
#
loop_
_entity.id
_entity.type
_entity.pdbx_description
1 polymer ?
#
loop_
_entity_poly.entity_id
_entity_poly.type
_entity_poly.pdbx_seq_one_letter_code
_entity_poly.pdbx_strand_id
1 'polypeptide(L)'
;MRKPKSLYHGHRFPALDISHAVRWYFRFQLSLRDIEELLFERGVTVSYETIRRWCNKFGKGFAHRVKAARRKAGGTWHLDEMFVSLRGEQYLLWRAVDAHGAELDILLQKRRDKAAAKRFFKRVLRSNPVPHKIVTDQLRSYPAAKAELPELVNVKHVFVKAAARINNRAENSHQPTRERERRMRGFRDPARTQAFLSCFGPIRQHFALKRHLLRARLYRKQLAVCFAAWREFTNVTQNPSHAF
;
A
#
# COMPACT_ATOMS: atom_id res chain seq x y z
N MET A 1 17.88 32.46 -5.89
CA MET A 1 17.31 31.09 -5.95
C MET A 1 15.85 31.11 -5.50
N ARG A 2 14.89 30.65 -6.30
CA ARG A 2 13.47 30.58 -5.90
C ARG A 2 13.30 29.47 -4.83
N LYS A 3 12.75 29.81 -3.66
CA LYS A 3 12.36 28.81 -2.66
C LYS A 3 11.39 27.80 -3.32
N PRO A 4 11.60 26.48 -3.12
CA PRO A 4 10.68 25.48 -3.66
C PRO A 4 9.27 25.73 -3.08
N LYS A 5 8.26 25.71 -3.95
CA LYS A 5 6.86 25.89 -3.52
C LYS A 5 6.47 24.75 -2.57
N SER A 6 5.77 25.09 -1.49
CA SER A 6 5.19 24.11 -0.56
C SER A 6 4.35 23.07 -1.30
N LEU A 7 4.37 21.82 -0.83
CA LEU A 7 3.56 20.72 -1.37
C LEU A 7 2.07 21.07 -1.41
N TYR A 8 1.61 21.94 -0.50
CA TYR A 8 0.21 22.38 -0.38
C TYR A 8 -0.05 23.76 -0.98
N HIS A 9 0.89 24.32 -1.75
CA HIS A 9 0.71 25.62 -2.38
C HIS A 9 -0.58 25.66 -3.22
N GLY A 10 -1.41 26.70 -3.00
CA GLY A 10 -2.70 26.88 -3.66
C GLY A 10 -3.87 26.14 -3.03
N HIS A 11 -3.70 25.47 -1.88
CA HIS A 11 -4.82 24.89 -1.13
C HIS A 11 -5.33 25.86 -0.06
N ARG A 12 -6.66 26.01 0.01
CA ARG A 12 -7.35 26.81 1.04
C ARG A 12 -7.28 26.19 2.44
N PHE A 13 -7.14 24.87 2.52
CA PHE A 13 -7.19 24.13 3.78
C PHE A 13 -5.78 23.92 4.35
N PRO A 14 -5.63 23.92 5.69
CA PRO A 14 -4.36 23.63 6.34
C PRO A 14 -3.74 22.30 5.87
N ALA A 15 -2.41 22.30 5.72
CA ALA A 15 -1.65 21.12 5.32
C ALA A 15 -1.90 19.90 6.23
N LEU A 16 -2.10 20.15 7.52
CA LEU A 16 -2.37 19.13 8.53
C LEU A 16 -3.71 18.42 8.27
N ASP A 17 -4.78 19.15 7.96
CA ASP A 17 -6.11 18.57 7.70
C ASP A 17 -6.09 17.72 6.43
N ILE A 18 -5.44 18.22 5.38
CA ILE A 18 -5.25 17.48 4.13
C ILE A 18 -4.45 16.20 4.40
N SER A 19 -3.35 16.30 5.16
CA SER A 19 -2.52 15.15 5.53
C SER A 19 -3.30 14.12 6.33
N HIS A 20 -4.11 14.55 7.29
CA HIS A 20 -4.97 13.69 8.10
C HIS A 20 -6.03 12.98 7.26
N ALA A 21 -6.74 13.72 6.39
CA ALA A 21 -7.76 13.16 5.52
C ALA A 21 -7.20 12.06 4.62
N VAL A 22 -6.07 12.34 3.95
CA VAL A 22 -5.40 11.37 3.08
C VAL A 22 -4.91 10.16 3.88
N ARG A 23 -4.32 10.38 5.06
CA ARG A 23 -3.91 9.28 5.95
C ARG A 23 -5.09 8.40 6.32
N TRP A 24 -6.18 8.99 6.81
CA TRP A 24 -7.36 8.26 7.27
C TRP A 24 -7.99 7.43 6.16
N TYR A 25 -8.09 8.00 4.95
CA TYR A 25 -8.63 7.30 3.78
C TYR A 25 -7.84 6.03 3.40
N PHE A 26 -6.51 6.08 3.45
CA PHE A 26 -5.68 4.94 3.09
C PHE A 26 -5.34 4.01 4.27
N ARG A 27 -5.45 4.49 5.52
CA ARG A 27 -5.13 3.71 6.71
C ARG A 27 -6.32 2.93 7.26
N PHE A 28 -7.51 3.52 7.24
CA PHE A 28 -8.70 2.96 7.86
C PHE A 28 -9.72 2.52 6.81
N GLN A 29 -10.72 1.78 7.26
CA GLN A 29 -11.82 1.32 6.42
C GLN A 29 -12.94 2.37 6.28
N LEU A 30 -12.56 3.65 6.27
CA LEU A 30 -13.46 4.81 6.23
C LEU A 30 -13.85 5.19 4.79
N SER A 31 -15.12 5.50 4.58
CA SER A 31 -15.60 6.12 3.35
C SER A 31 -15.15 7.59 3.27
N LEU A 32 -15.27 8.21 2.09
CA LEU A 32 -14.98 9.65 1.96
C LEU A 32 -15.96 10.52 2.76
N ARG A 33 -17.20 10.03 2.95
CA ARG A 33 -18.24 10.72 3.74
C ARG A 33 -17.95 10.59 5.24
N ASP A 34 -17.46 9.43 5.68
CA ASP A 34 -17.03 9.25 7.08
C ASP A 34 -15.90 10.23 7.43
N ILE A 35 -14.99 10.50 6.48
CA ILE A 35 -13.89 11.46 6.69
C ILE A 35 -14.40 12.90 6.67
N GLU A 36 -15.37 13.22 5.82
CA GLU A 36 -16.07 14.52 5.82
C GLU A 36 -16.71 14.79 7.18
N GLU A 37 -17.43 13.82 7.75
CA GLU A 37 -18.01 13.90 9.09
C GLU A 37 -16.94 14.09 10.19
N LEU A 38 -15.87 13.29 10.17
CA LEU A 38 -14.76 13.38 11.14
C LEU A 38 -13.97 14.69 11.06
N LEU A 39 -13.98 15.36 9.91
CA LEU A 39 -13.38 16.68 9.72
C LEU A 39 -14.34 17.78 10.18
N PHE A 40 -15.64 17.62 9.93
CA PHE A 40 -16.66 18.53 10.41
C PHE A 40 -16.70 18.60 11.94
N GLU A 41 -16.61 17.45 12.63
CA GLU A 41 -16.48 17.36 14.10
C GLU A 41 -15.25 18.16 14.63
N ARG A 42 -14.21 18.31 13.80
CA ARG A 42 -12.99 19.07 14.11
C ARG A 42 -13.04 20.52 13.64
N GLY A 43 -14.20 21.02 13.22
CA GLY A 43 -14.39 22.40 12.74
C GLY A 43 -13.94 22.64 11.30
N VAL A 44 -13.68 21.58 10.52
CA VAL A 44 -13.24 21.69 9.12
C VAL A 44 -14.39 21.36 8.17
N THR A 45 -15.04 22.39 7.65
CA THR A 45 -16.13 22.24 6.66
C THR A 45 -15.57 21.97 5.26
N VAL A 46 -15.64 20.73 4.80
CA VAL A 46 -15.13 20.30 3.49
C VAL A 46 -16.03 19.24 2.89
N SER A 47 -16.14 19.20 1.56
CA SER A 47 -16.92 18.17 0.87
C SER A 47 -16.14 16.85 0.68
N TYR A 48 -16.84 15.72 0.66
CA TYR A 48 -16.24 14.42 0.33
C TYR A 48 -15.51 14.39 -1.04
N GLU A 49 -15.98 15.16 -2.03
CA GLU A 49 -15.30 15.30 -3.33
C GLU A 49 -13.97 16.06 -3.21
N THR A 50 -13.87 17.01 -2.28
CA THR A 50 -12.61 17.71 -2.02
C THR A 50 -11.60 16.76 -1.37
N ILE A 51 -12.04 15.94 -0.42
CA ILE A 51 -11.22 14.87 0.19
C ILE A 51 -10.76 13.88 -0.88
N ARG A 52 -11.65 13.49 -1.81
CA ARG A 52 -11.30 12.62 -2.95
C ARG A 52 -10.20 13.22 -3.81
N ARG A 53 -10.29 14.52 -4.13
CA ARG A 53 -9.27 15.25 -4.90
C ARG A 53 -7.92 15.27 -4.16
N TRP A 54 -7.92 15.47 -2.84
CA TRP A 54 -6.71 15.38 -2.03
C TRP A 54 -6.08 13.98 -2.08
N CYS A 55 -6.89 12.94 -1.92
CA CYS A 55 -6.40 11.55 -2.00
C CYS A 55 -5.76 11.25 -3.35
N ASN A 56 -6.39 11.70 -4.45
CA ASN A 56 -5.85 11.53 -5.81
C ASN A 56 -4.56 12.32 -6.03
N LYS A 57 -4.51 13.58 -5.56
CA LYS A 57 -3.36 14.48 -5.77
C LYS A 57 -2.15 14.05 -4.93
N PHE A 58 -2.36 13.75 -3.65
CA PHE A 58 -1.27 13.58 -2.68
C PHE A 58 -0.93 12.12 -2.39
N GLY A 59 -1.89 11.20 -2.54
CA GLY A 59 -1.73 9.80 -2.14
C GLY A 59 -0.50 9.14 -2.74
N LYS A 60 -0.26 9.32 -4.05
CA LYS A 60 0.90 8.73 -4.75
C LYS A 60 2.23 9.27 -4.21
N GLY A 61 2.32 10.57 -3.98
CA GLY A 61 3.53 11.22 -3.45
C GLY A 61 3.85 10.76 -2.04
N PHE A 62 2.84 10.67 -1.18
CA PHE A 62 3.00 10.18 0.20
C PHE A 62 3.36 8.70 0.23
N ALA A 63 2.68 7.87 -0.57
CA ALA A 63 2.99 6.45 -0.67
C ALA A 63 4.42 6.19 -1.16
N HIS A 64 4.92 7.00 -2.12
CA HIS A 64 6.29 6.91 -2.58
C HIS A 64 7.30 7.22 -1.47
N ARG A 65 7.10 8.31 -0.72
CA ARG A 65 7.96 8.69 0.42
C ARG A 65 7.94 7.62 1.53
N VAL A 66 6.75 7.11 1.84
CA VAL A 66 6.59 5.97 2.76
C VAL A 66 7.36 4.75 2.26
N LYS A 67 7.26 4.39 0.98
CA LYS A 67 8.00 3.25 0.40
C LYS A 67 9.51 3.46 0.47
N ALA A 68 10.00 4.65 0.14
CA ALA A 68 11.43 4.97 0.16
C ALA A 68 12.03 4.90 1.57
N ALA A 69 11.26 5.23 2.61
CA ALA A 69 11.70 5.15 4.00
C ALA A 69 11.61 3.74 4.62
N ARG A 70 11.09 2.75 3.89
CA ARG A 70 11.00 1.37 4.40
C ARG A 70 12.37 0.75 4.54
N ARG A 71 12.47 -0.20 5.47
CA ARG A 71 13.59 -1.14 5.52
C ARG A 71 13.70 -1.88 4.18
N LYS A 72 14.92 -2.22 3.79
CA LYS A 72 15.17 -3.06 2.62
C LYS A 72 14.33 -4.34 2.69
N ALA A 73 13.75 -4.72 1.55
CA ALA A 73 12.95 -5.92 1.41
C ALA A 73 13.71 -7.16 1.92
N GLY A 74 13.02 -8.05 2.62
CA GLY A 74 13.57 -9.33 3.01
C GLY A 74 14.00 -10.17 1.79
N GLY A 75 15.02 -11.02 1.96
CA GLY A 75 15.57 -11.85 0.89
C GLY A 75 14.67 -12.99 0.40
N THR A 76 13.47 -13.15 0.95
CA THR A 76 12.45 -14.08 0.45
C THR A 76 11.21 -13.29 0.06
N TRP A 77 10.74 -13.49 -1.17
CA TRP A 77 9.50 -12.93 -1.69
C TRP A 77 8.43 -14.01 -1.75
N HIS A 78 7.22 -13.66 -1.31
CA HIS A 78 6.01 -14.46 -1.48
C HIS A 78 5.10 -13.74 -2.47
N LEU A 79 4.75 -14.43 -3.56
CA LEU A 79 3.88 -13.90 -4.60
C LEU A 79 2.62 -14.75 -4.67
N ASP A 80 1.50 -14.08 -4.89
CA ASP A 80 0.19 -14.70 -4.92
C ASP A 80 -0.77 -13.83 -5.73
N GLU A 81 -1.79 -14.47 -6.30
CA GLU A 81 -2.88 -13.78 -6.98
C GLU A 81 -4.21 -13.94 -6.26
N MET A 82 -5.05 -12.95 -6.45
CA MET A 82 -6.43 -13.00 -5.99
C MET A 82 -7.35 -12.46 -7.07
N PHE A 83 -8.47 -13.15 -7.28
CA PHE A 83 -9.55 -12.64 -8.13
C PHE A 83 -10.26 -11.47 -7.45
N VAL A 84 -10.52 -10.43 -8.23
CA VAL A 84 -11.33 -9.26 -7.85
C VAL A 84 -12.29 -8.95 -8.99
N SER A 85 -13.53 -8.57 -8.66
CA SER A 85 -14.56 -8.25 -9.65
C SER A 85 -14.69 -6.74 -9.79
N LEU A 86 -14.55 -6.24 -11.02
CA LEU A 86 -14.74 -4.84 -11.36
C LEU A 86 -15.95 -4.73 -12.28
N ARG A 87 -17.08 -4.24 -11.76
CA ARG A 87 -18.36 -4.14 -12.51
C ARG A 87 -18.77 -5.44 -13.23
N GLY A 88 -18.55 -6.59 -12.59
CA GLY A 88 -18.89 -7.91 -13.16
C GLY A 88 -17.78 -8.55 -14.01
N GLU A 89 -16.75 -7.79 -14.39
CA GLU A 89 -15.58 -8.37 -15.04
C GLU A 89 -14.56 -8.91 -14.03
N GLN A 90 -14.01 -10.09 -14.30
CA GLN A 90 -12.96 -10.69 -13.48
C GLN A 90 -11.59 -10.09 -13.79
N TYR A 91 -10.88 -9.67 -12.75
CA TYR A 91 -9.49 -9.26 -12.78
C TYR A 91 -8.68 -10.07 -11.78
N LEU A 92 -7.36 -10.10 -11.98
CA LEU A 92 -6.39 -10.65 -11.05
C LEU A 92 -5.56 -9.56 -10.41
N LEU A 93 -5.46 -9.65 -9.11
CA LEU A 93 -4.59 -8.84 -8.28
C LEU A 93 -3.32 -9.63 -7.96
N TRP A 94 -2.24 -9.32 -8.67
CA TRP A 94 -0.91 -9.86 -8.42
C TRP A 94 -0.29 -9.11 -7.26
N ARG A 95 0.17 -9.83 -6.24
CA ARG A 95 0.72 -9.24 -5.03
C ARG A 95 2.04 -9.89 -4.67
N ALA A 96 2.98 -9.08 -4.20
CA ALA A 96 4.28 -9.51 -3.73
C ALA A 96 4.51 -8.95 -2.33
N VAL A 97 4.86 -9.82 -1.39
CA VAL A 97 5.26 -9.44 -0.03
C VAL A 97 6.59 -10.09 0.34
N ASP A 98 7.35 -9.46 1.24
CA ASP A 98 8.57 -10.08 1.76
C ASP A 98 8.31 -11.02 2.94
N ALA A 99 9.38 -11.65 3.43
CA ALA A 99 9.36 -12.54 4.60
C ALA A 99 8.77 -11.89 5.87
N HIS A 100 8.84 -10.57 5.99
CA HIS A 100 8.32 -9.81 7.13
C HIS A 100 6.86 -9.39 6.95
N GLY A 101 6.27 -9.64 5.76
CA GLY A 101 4.91 -9.26 5.38
C GLY A 101 4.80 -7.83 4.86
N ALA A 102 5.92 -7.17 4.54
CA ALA A 102 5.91 -5.87 3.90
C ALA A 102 5.52 -6.03 2.43
N GLU A 103 4.60 -5.18 1.95
CA GLU A 103 4.18 -5.20 0.55
C GLU A 103 5.27 -4.58 -0.32
N LEU A 104 5.72 -5.37 -1.31
CA LEU A 104 6.72 -4.95 -2.29
C LEU A 104 6.03 -4.22 -3.44
N ASP A 105 5.03 -4.86 -4.04
CA ASP A 105 4.15 -4.24 -5.03
C ASP A 105 2.84 -5.00 -5.20
N ILE A 106 1.91 -4.33 -5.89
CA ILE A 106 0.59 -4.81 -6.23
C ILE A 106 0.21 -4.36 -7.64
N LEU A 107 -0.31 -5.30 -8.45
CA LEU A 107 -0.61 -5.07 -9.85
C LEU A 107 -1.93 -5.71 -10.25
N LEU A 108 -2.86 -4.89 -10.73
CA LEU A 108 -4.14 -5.34 -11.27
C LEU A 108 -3.99 -5.67 -12.76
N GLN A 109 -4.37 -6.87 -13.17
CA GLN A 109 -4.32 -7.34 -14.56
C GLN A 109 -5.59 -8.09 -14.93
N LYS A 110 -5.98 -8.05 -16.21
CA LYS A 110 -7.14 -8.82 -16.71
C LYS A 110 -6.78 -10.28 -16.98
N ARG A 111 -5.51 -10.58 -17.29
CA ARG A 111 -5.04 -11.91 -17.68
C ARG A 111 -4.20 -12.59 -16.60
N ARG A 112 -4.30 -13.92 -16.53
CA ARG A 112 -3.48 -14.81 -15.69
C ARG A 112 -2.44 -15.55 -16.53
N ASP A 113 -1.52 -14.82 -17.18
CA ASP A 113 -0.58 -15.38 -18.15
C ASP A 113 0.90 -15.05 -17.82
N LYS A 114 1.81 -15.64 -18.60
CA LYS A 114 3.26 -15.42 -18.50
C LYS A 114 3.62 -13.93 -18.67
N ALA A 115 2.94 -13.22 -19.57
CA ALA A 115 3.23 -11.82 -19.84
C ALA A 115 2.90 -10.93 -18.63
N ALA A 116 1.75 -11.17 -17.99
CA ALA A 116 1.34 -10.52 -16.74
C ALA A 116 2.34 -10.81 -15.61
N ALA A 117 2.74 -12.07 -15.43
CA ALA A 117 3.74 -12.46 -14.43
C ALA A 117 5.10 -11.77 -14.67
N LYS A 118 5.59 -11.75 -15.92
CA LYS A 118 6.84 -11.08 -16.30
C LYS A 118 6.79 -9.59 -16.04
N ARG A 119 5.67 -8.95 -16.40
CA ARG A 119 5.43 -7.52 -16.11
C ARG A 119 5.43 -7.26 -14.61
N PHE A 120 4.84 -8.16 -13.83
CA PHE A 120 4.82 -8.05 -12.38
C PHE A 120 6.24 -8.14 -11.79
N PHE A 121 7.02 -9.16 -12.15
CA PHE A 121 8.41 -9.28 -11.69
C PHE A 121 9.25 -8.05 -12.02
N LYS A 122 9.23 -7.59 -13.28
CA LYS A 122 9.96 -6.38 -13.69
C LYS A 122 9.58 -5.17 -12.85
N ARG A 123 8.29 -5.04 -12.52
CA ARG A 123 7.79 -3.94 -11.70
C ARG A 123 8.31 -4.01 -10.27
N VAL A 124 8.27 -5.19 -9.65
CA VAL A 124 8.77 -5.39 -8.28
C VAL A 124 10.28 -5.15 -8.21
N LEU A 125 11.05 -5.64 -9.19
CA LEU A 125 12.52 -5.50 -9.26
C LEU A 125 13.00 -4.05 -9.42
N ARG A 126 12.20 -3.15 -10.01
CA ARG A 126 12.57 -1.73 -10.16
C ARG A 126 12.76 -0.98 -8.84
N SER A 127 12.13 -1.45 -7.77
CA SER A 127 12.11 -0.74 -6.49
C SER A 127 12.60 -1.58 -5.32
N ASN A 128 13.03 -2.81 -5.57
CA ASN A 128 13.42 -3.76 -4.54
C ASN A 128 14.67 -4.55 -4.98
N PRO A 129 15.57 -4.87 -4.04
CA PRO A 129 16.72 -5.73 -4.34
C PRO A 129 16.26 -7.13 -4.78
N VAL A 130 17.07 -7.78 -5.62
CA VAL A 130 16.83 -9.16 -6.07
C VAL A 130 16.72 -10.08 -4.84
N PRO A 131 15.69 -10.94 -4.74
CA PRO A 131 15.55 -11.85 -3.61
C PRO A 131 16.48 -13.07 -3.78
N HIS A 132 16.82 -13.74 -2.69
CA HIS A 132 17.46 -15.05 -2.74
C HIS A 132 16.45 -16.17 -3.06
N LYS A 133 15.18 -15.96 -2.69
CA LYS A 133 14.12 -16.96 -2.82
C LYS A 133 12.79 -16.32 -3.21
N ILE A 134 12.10 -16.95 -4.16
CA ILE A 134 10.73 -16.63 -4.57
C ILE A 134 9.84 -17.82 -4.21
N VAL A 135 8.71 -17.54 -3.56
CA VAL A 135 7.70 -18.50 -3.17
C VAL A 135 6.40 -18.13 -3.88
N THR A 136 5.80 -19.07 -4.59
CA THR A 136 4.54 -18.85 -5.31
C THR A 136 3.56 -19.99 -5.10
N ASP A 137 2.30 -19.76 -5.46
CA ASP A 137 1.34 -20.82 -5.75
C ASP A 137 1.82 -21.69 -6.94
N GLN A 138 1.06 -22.73 -7.29
CA GLN A 138 1.40 -23.65 -8.39
C GLN A 138 1.12 -23.07 -9.79
N LEU A 139 0.98 -21.74 -9.93
CA LEU A 139 0.77 -21.13 -11.23
C LEU A 139 2.03 -21.21 -12.10
N ARG A 140 1.92 -21.95 -13.22
CA ARG A 140 3.02 -22.15 -14.19
C ARG A 140 3.49 -20.87 -14.89
N SER A 141 2.72 -19.79 -14.83
CA SER A 141 3.13 -18.49 -15.38
C SER A 141 4.34 -17.90 -14.66
N TYR A 142 4.51 -18.16 -13.36
CA TYR A 142 5.67 -17.67 -12.59
C TYR A 142 7.01 -18.24 -13.02
N PRO A 143 7.23 -19.56 -13.03
CA PRO A 143 8.52 -20.11 -13.44
C PRO A 143 8.83 -19.76 -14.89
N ALA A 144 7.81 -19.76 -15.77
CA ALA A 144 7.97 -19.39 -17.18
C ALA A 144 8.40 -17.93 -17.34
N ALA A 145 7.84 -17.01 -16.55
CA ALA A 145 8.24 -15.61 -16.56
C ALA A 145 9.62 -15.39 -15.92
N LYS A 146 9.94 -16.12 -14.84
CA LYS A 146 11.24 -16.08 -14.16
C LYS A 146 12.38 -16.49 -15.10
N ALA A 147 12.18 -17.53 -15.91
CA ALA A 147 13.19 -18.04 -16.84
C ALA A 147 13.64 -17.00 -17.89
N GLU A 148 12.79 -16.01 -18.20
CA GLU A 148 13.10 -14.94 -19.16
C GLU A 148 13.70 -13.68 -18.51
N LEU A 149 14.05 -13.73 -17.22
CA LEU A 149 14.57 -12.59 -16.47
C LEU A 149 15.99 -12.89 -15.96
N PRO A 150 17.04 -12.29 -16.57
CA PRO A 150 18.43 -12.49 -16.18
C PRO A 150 18.70 -12.24 -14.69
N GLU A 151 18.04 -11.23 -14.12
CA GLU A 151 18.16 -10.84 -12.71
C GLU A 151 17.69 -11.95 -11.76
N LEU A 152 16.86 -12.89 -12.24
CA LEU A 152 16.28 -13.95 -11.43
C LEU A 152 16.89 -15.33 -11.68
N VAL A 153 17.97 -15.44 -12.48
CA VAL A 153 18.60 -16.73 -12.82
C VAL A 153 19.02 -17.49 -11.57
N ASN A 154 19.75 -16.83 -10.66
CA ASN A 154 20.28 -17.43 -9.43
C ASN A 154 19.26 -17.48 -8.27
N VAL A 155 18.01 -17.06 -8.52
CA VAL A 155 16.98 -17.00 -7.48
C VAL A 155 16.32 -18.35 -7.34
N LYS A 156 16.29 -18.89 -6.11
CA LYS A 156 15.59 -20.15 -5.82
C LYS A 156 14.08 -19.95 -5.94
N HIS A 157 13.41 -20.72 -6.79
CA HIS A 157 11.94 -20.72 -6.87
C HIS A 157 11.37 -21.94 -6.16
N VAL A 158 10.40 -21.73 -5.28
CA VAL A 158 9.74 -22.78 -4.49
C VAL A 158 8.24 -22.66 -4.65
N PHE A 159 7.61 -23.75 -5.09
CA PHE A 159 6.16 -23.90 -5.03
C PHE A 159 5.71 -24.23 -3.62
N VAL A 160 4.65 -23.56 -3.15
CA VAL A 160 4.02 -23.95 -1.89
C VAL A 160 3.27 -25.27 -2.09
N LYS A 161 3.60 -26.28 -1.28
CA LYS A 161 2.77 -27.49 -1.12
C LYS A 161 1.58 -27.12 -0.21
N ALA A 162 0.37 -27.52 -0.59
CA ALA A 162 -0.87 -27.20 0.14
C ALA A 162 -0.81 -27.52 1.65
N ALA A 163 -0.07 -28.55 2.04
CA ALA A 163 0.07 -28.97 3.43
C ALA A 163 0.94 -28.04 4.32
N ALA A 164 1.76 -27.14 3.75
CA ALA A 164 2.87 -26.55 4.49
C ALA A 164 2.61 -25.17 5.14
N ARG A 165 1.43 -24.54 4.98
CA ARG A 165 1.12 -23.18 5.49
C ARG A 165 2.14 -22.07 5.12
N ILE A 166 3.03 -22.32 4.15
CA ILE A 166 4.12 -21.40 3.76
C ILE A 166 3.57 -20.17 3.01
N ASN A 167 2.39 -20.26 2.38
CA ASN A 167 1.77 -19.11 1.68
C ASN A 167 0.96 -18.18 2.58
N ASN A 168 0.81 -18.48 3.87
CA ASN A 168 -0.02 -17.70 4.78
C ASN A 168 0.37 -16.20 4.79
N ARG A 169 1.62 -15.86 4.46
CA ARG A 169 2.07 -14.46 4.35
C ARG A 169 1.38 -13.71 3.21
N ALA A 170 1.38 -14.26 2.00
CA ALA A 170 0.75 -13.61 0.87
C ALA A 170 -0.77 -13.66 1.01
N GLU A 171 -1.33 -14.79 1.45
CA GLU A 171 -2.77 -14.93 1.66
C GLU A 171 -3.31 -13.93 2.71
N ASN A 172 -2.68 -13.85 3.89
CA ASN A 172 -3.09 -12.88 4.92
C ASN A 172 -2.94 -11.42 4.45
N SER A 173 -2.01 -11.17 3.54
CA SER A 173 -1.80 -9.81 3.03
C SER A 173 -2.93 -9.33 2.11
N HIS A 174 -3.80 -10.24 1.63
CA HIS A 174 -5.00 -9.89 0.87
C HIS A 174 -6.16 -9.40 1.75
N GLN A 175 -6.24 -9.82 3.01
CA GLN A 175 -7.37 -9.52 3.90
C GLN A 175 -7.70 -8.02 3.97
N PRO A 176 -6.74 -7.10 4.13
CA PRO A 176 -7.05 -5.68 4.22
C PRO A 176 -7.59 -5.10 2.91
N THR A 177 -7.14 -5.64 1.77
CA THR A 177 -7.68 -5.26 0.46
C THR A 177 -9.10 -5.78 0.30
N ARG A 178 -9.39 -7.01 0.71
CA ARG A 178 -10.76 -7.57 0.69
C ARG A 178 -11.72 -6.79 1.58
N GLU A 179 -11.33 -6.48 2.80
CA GLU A 179 -12.11 -5.62 3.70
C GLU A 179 -12.44 -4.29 3.04
N ARG A 180 -11.42 -3.67 2.42
CA ARG A 180 -11.56 -2.38 1.78
C ARG A 180 -12.47 -2.44 0.55
N GLU A 181 -12.29 -3.44 -0.31
CA GLU A 181 -13.13 -3.70 -1.47
C GLU A 181 -14.60 -3.86 -1.06
N ARG A 182 -14.89 -4.66 -0.03
CA ARG A 182 -16.25 -4.85 0.51
C ARG A 182 -16.87 -3.54 0.98
N ARG A 183 -16.11 -2.73 1.74
CA ARG A 183 -16.59 -1.41 2.21
C ARG A 183 -16.83 -0.44 1.05
N MET A 184 -16.07 -0.56 -0.03
CA MET A 184 -16.27 0.22 -1.26
C MET A 184 -17.39 -0.34 -2.18
N ARG A 185 -18.02 -1.46 -1.80
CA ARG A 185 -19.00 -2.20 -2.62
C ARG A 185 -18.43 -2.63 -3.97
N GLY A 186 -17.20 -3.14 -3.94
CA GLY A 186 -16.47 -3.58 -5.12
C GLY A 186 -15.72 -2.44 -5.81
N PHE A 187 -14.62 -2.82 -6.45
CA PHE A 187 -13.90 -1.92 -7.33
C PHE A 187 -14.69 -1.69 -8.63
N ARG A 188 -14.43 -0.57 -9.32
CA ARG A 188 -15.23 -0.17 -10.49
C ARG A 188 -14.41 0.06 -11.75
N ASP A 189 -13.31 0.79 -11.63
CA ASP A 189 -12.48 1.20 -12.76
C ASP A 189 -11.05 0.69 -12.56
N PRO A 190 -10.44 0.00 -13.55
CA PRO A 190 -9.13 -0.61 -13.38
C PRO A 190 -8.02 0.40 -13.04
N ALA A 191 -8.01 1.56 -13.71
CA ALA A 191 -6.96 2.57 -13.51
C ALA A 191 -7.06 3.21 -12.11
N ARG A 192 -8.26 3.59 -11.68
CA ARG A 192 -8.52 4.12 -10.34
C ARG A 192 -8.25 3.08 -9.26
N THR A 193 -8.58 1.82 -9.51
CA THR A 193 -8.31 0.72 -8.58
C THR A 193 -6.81 0.51 -8.41
N GLN A 194 -6.05 0.46 -9.50
CA GLN A 194 -4.58 0.39 -9.44
C GLN A 194 -3.99 1.60 -8.70
N ALA A 195 -4.48 2.81 -8.97
CA ALA A 195 -4.01 4.02 -8.29
C ALA A 195 -4.29 3.97 -6.78
N PHE A 196 -5.49 3.53 -6.39
CA PHE A 196 -5.87 3.33 -5.00
C PHE A 196 -4.95 2.32 -4.31
N LEU A 197 -4.80 1.12 -4.88
CA LEU A 197 -4.01 0.03 -4.30
C LEU A 197 -2.53 0.41 -4.14
N SER A 198 -1.99 1.16 -5.11
CA SER A 198 -0.60 1.65 -5.07
C SER A 198 -0.34 2.61 -3.90
N CYS A 199 -1.40 3.21 -3.32
CA CYS A 199 -1.30 4.08 -2.15
C CYS A 199 -1.70 3.36 -0.86
N PHE A 200 -2.76 2.55 -0.92
CA PHE A 200 -3.37 1.87 0.21
C PHE A 200 -2.39 0.97 0.95
N GLY A 201 -1.74 0.03 0.24
CA GLY A 201 -0.79 -0.90 0.84
C GLY A 201 0.35 -0.18 1.57
N PRO A 202 1.08 0.72 0.88
CA PRO A 202 2.18 1.48 1.47
C PRO A 202 1.81 2.24 2.75
N ILE A 203 0.77 3.08 2.66
CA ILE A 203 0.36 3.99 3.74
C ILE A 203 -0.22 3.19 4.90
N ARG A 204 -1.06 2.19 4.64
CA ARG A 204 -1.66 1.37 5.71
C ARG A 204 -0.58 0.64 6.52
N GLN A 205 0.35 -0.01 5.83
CA GLN A 205 1.39 -0.82 6.48
C GLN A 205 2.35 0.00 7.36
N HIS A 206 2.60 1.28 7.03
CA HIS A 206 3.41 2.18 7.87
C HIS A 206 2.90 2.27 9.31
N PHE A 207 1.59 2.13 9.50
CA PHE A 207 0.92 2.18 10.81
C PHE A 207 0.42 0.80 11.27
N ALA A 208 0.84 -0.29 10.63
CA ALA A 208 0.42 -1.66 10.95
C ALA A 208 1.34 -2.27 12.02
N LEU A 209 1.40 -1.64 13.20
CA LEU A 209 2.15 -2.15 14.34
C LEU A 209 1.50 -3.45 14.88
N LYS A 210 2.30 -4.43 15.27
CA LYS A 210 1.84 -5.69 15.85
C LYS A 210 1.39 -5.49 17.31
N ARG A 211 0.24 -4.84 17.50
CA ARG A 211 -0.29 -4.43 18.82
C ARG A 211 -0.31 -5.57 19.84
N HIS A 212 -0.64 -6.80 19.41
CA HIS A 212 -0.72 -7.99 20.24
C HIS A 212 0.65 -8.46 20.78
N LEU A 213 1.77 -8.00 20.23
CA LEU A 213 3.12 -8.31 20.70
C LEU A 213 3.75 -7.20 21.55
N LEU A 214 3.03 -6.09 21.77
CA LEU A 214 3.60 -4.89 22.36
C LEU A 214 2.87 -4.53 23.66
N ARG A 215 3.64 -4.19 24.69
CA ARG A 215 3.09 -3.49 25.87
C ARG A 215 2.56 -2.11 25.47
N ALA A 216 1.56 -1.61 26.20
CA ALA A 216 0.89 -0.34 25.87
C ALA A 216 1.87 0.85 25.71
N ARG A 217 2.84 0.99 26.63
CA ARG A 217 3.88 2.04 26.57
C ARG A 217 4.72 1.94 25.29
N LEU A 218 5.19 0.74 24.94
CA LEU A 218 6.01 0.52 23.75
C LEU A 218 5.20 0.74 22.46
N TYR A 219 3.94 0.30 22.44
CA TYR A 219 3.03 0.57 21.33
C TYR A 219 2.84 2.07 21.09
N ARG A 220 2.56 2.85 22.14
CA ARG A 220 2.42 4.31 22.03
C ARG A 220 3.72 4.97 21.54
N LYS A 221 4.88 4.54 22.05
CA LYS A 221 6.18 5.03 21.59
C LYS A 221 6.40 4.77 20.10
N GLN A 222 6.15 3.55 19.63
CA GLN A 222 6.29 3.21 18.20
C GLN A 222 5.27 3.95 17.33
N LEU A 223 4.03 4.12 17.82
CA LEU A 223 3.00 4.86 17.10
C LEU A 223 3.35 6.35 16.96
N ALA A 224 3.93 6.96 18.00
CA ALA A 224 4.43 8.32 17.95
C ALA A 224 5.54 8.49 16.88
N VAL A 225 6.45 7.50 16.76
CA VAL A 225 7.46 7.47 15.70
C VAL A 225 6.81 7.38 14.32
N CYS A 226 5.79 6.54 14.14
CA CYS A 226 5.04 6.47 12.87
C CYS A 226 4.38 7.82 12.53
N PHE A 227 3.83 8.54 13.50
CA PHE A 227 3.25 9.86 13.29
C PHE A 227 4.28 10.94 12.97
N ALA A 228 5.45 10.91 13.61
CA ALA A 228 6.56 11.81 13.28
C ALA A 228 7.03 11.61 11.83
N ALA A 229 7.31 10.36 11.44
CA ALA A 229 7.68 10.02 10.08
C ALA A 229 6.59 10.43 9.06
N TRP A 230 5.30 10.24 9.40
CA TRP A 230 4.20 10.66 8.53
C TRP A 230 4.17 12.19 8.31
N ARG A 231 4.45 12.98 9.35
CA ARG A 231 4.56 14.44 9.21
C ARG A 231 5.70 14.84 8.28
N GLU A 232 6.85 14.18 8.39
CA GLU A 232 7.97 14.37 7.46
C GLU A 232 7.61 13.99 6.02
N PHE A 233 6.98 12.83 5.81
CA PHE A 233 6.54 12.40 4.47
C PHE A 233 5.52 13.34 3.84
N THR A 234 4.74 14.03 4.67
CA THR A 234 3.70 14.95 4.22
C THR A 234 4.15 16.41 4.24
N ASN A 235 5.39 16.72 4.64
CA ASN A 235 5.89 18.09 4.80
C ASN A 235 4.99 18.96 5.69
N VAL A 236 4.43 18.38 6.76
CA VAL A 236 3.65 19.11 7.76
C VAL A 236 4.52 19.35 8.99
N THR A 237 4.91 20.60 9.23
CA THR A 237 5.61 20.99 10.47
C THR A 237 4.63 21.12 11.63
N GLN A 238 5.06 20.81 12.85
CA GLN A 238 4.30 21.18 14.04
C GLN A 238 4.20 22.70 14.11
N ASN A 239 2.98 23.23 14.23
CA ASN A 239 2.82 24.42 15.06
C ASN A 239 3.06 23.96 16.51
N PRO A 240 3.94 24.62 17.28
CA PRO A 240 4.25 24.25 18.67
C PRO A 240 3.03 24.24 19.60
N SER A 241 1.88 24.76 19.17
CA SER A 241 0.68 24.99 20.00
C SER A 241 -0.23 23.78 20.23
N HIS A 242 0.10 22.59 19.70
CA HIS A 242 -0.71 21.37 19.92
C HIS A 242 0.13 20.14 20.30
N ALA A 243 1.02 20.30 21.28
CA ALA A 243 1.48 19.17 22.07
C ALA A 243 0.49 18.98 23.25
N PHE A 244 -0.37 17.99 23.13
CA PHE A 244 -1.09 17.39 24.27
C PHE A 244 -0.35 16.11 24.68
#